data_AF-A0A328BJD9-F1
#
_entry.id   AF-A0A328BJD9-F1
#
_cell.length_a   1.000
_cell.length_b   1.000
_cell.length_c   1.000
_cell.angle_alpha   90.00
_cell.angle_beta   90.00
_cell.angle_gamma   90.00
#
_symmetry.space_group_name_H-M   'P 1'
#
loop_
_entity.id
_entity.type
_entity.pdbx_description
1 polymer ?
#
loop_
_entity_poly.entity_id
_entity_poly.type
_entity_poly.pdbx_seq_one_letter_code
_entity_poly.pdbx_strand_id
1 'polypeptide(L)'
;MNTTTIPGIITQEQFDTATEQWREAVGTHNVDELQQGFAQGGQILSYVSFPINQITKLISTVGIHKVKAKFGLIPDAATGVLHFAVILFAADIEGARISSYYVNASYWGGSSPVRPLPNAKVPNSLAQVWLDNWHGLTQIEPNLFEVYNTTLEGYTFDAEDFIRPFFNLQVSDQSALRVYFGLHQYYQSGPSGDAETRTLGLVLQLYSVGQPSEPYFDISMPCPKTC
;
A
#
# COMPACT_ATOMS: atom_id res chain seq x y z
N MET A 1 19.28 -15.34 10.12
CA MET A 1 17.93 -14.74 10.14
C MET A 1 16.93 -15.86 9.91
N ASN A 2 15.93 -16.03 10.78
CA ASN A 2 14.88 -17.03 10.62
C ASN A 2 14.01 -16.62 9.43
N THR A 3 14.34 -17.15 8.26
CA THR A 3 13.55 -16.94 7.04
C THR A 3 12.31 -17.80 7.13
N THR A 4 11.15 -17.17 6.98
CA THR A 4 9.94 -17.86 6.55
C THR A 4 10.26 -18.63 5.27
N THR A 5 9.95 -19.93 5.23
CA THR A 5 10.16 -20.77 4.05
C THR A 5 9.13 -20.50 2.95
N ILE A 6 8.17 -19.61 3.21
CA ILE A 6 7.05 -19.30 2.32
C ILE A 6 7.27 -17.92 1.67
N PRO A 7 7.48 -17.86 0.34
CA PRO A 7 7.64 -16.60 -0.37
C PRO A 7 6.51 -15.61 -0.11
N GLY A 8 6.88 -14.36 0.19
CA GLY A 8 5.95 -13.26 0.47
C GLY A 8 5.22 -13.34 1.81
N ILE A 9 5.73 -14.15 2.75
CA ILE A 9 5.34 -14.10 4.16
C ILE A 9 6.55 -13.67 4.98
N ILE A 10 6.37 -12.83 5.99
CA ILE A 10 7.43 -12.42 6.93
C ILE A 10 7.12 -12.78 8.38
N THR A 11 8.14 -12.86 9.23
CA THR A 11 8.00 -13.07 10.68
C THR A 11 7.56 -11.80 11.40
N GLN A 12 7.17 -11.93 12.67
CA GLN A 12 6.92 -10.78 13.55
C GLN A 12 8.16 -9.88 13.67
N GLU A 13 9.34 -10.45 13.90
CA GLU A 13 10.60 -9.71 14.03
C GLU A 13 10.91 -8.90 12.76
N GLN A 14 10.69 -9.49 11.57
CA GLN A 14 10.87 -8.80 10.30
C GLN A 14 9.84 -7.68 10.11
N PHE A 15 8.59 -7.90 10.50
CA PHE A 15 7.54 -6.87 10.48
C PHE A 15 7.88 -5.70 11.40
N ASP A 16 8.27 -5.98 12.64
CA ASP A 16 8.64 -4.96 13.63
C ASP A 16 9.83 -4.13 13.13
N THR A 17 10.86 -4.81 12.60
CA THR A 17 12.04 -4.15 12.01
C THR A 17 11.65 -3.27 10.83
N ALA A 18 10.85 -3.78 9.88
CA ALA A 18 10.48 -3.04 8.68
C ALA A 18 9.64 -1.80 9.00
N THR A 19 8.70 -1.92 9.93
CA THR A 19 7.84 -0.79 10.34
C THR A 19 8.62 0.25 11.16
N GLU A 20 9.63 -0.16 11.93
CA GLU A 20 10.52 0.77 12.64
C GLU A 20 11.40 1.55 11.66
N GLN A 21 12.01 0.87 10.68
CA GLN A 21 12.79 1.54 9.63
C GLN A 21 11.94 2.57 8.87
N TRP A 22 10.68 2.26 8.59
CA TRP A 22 9.75 3.22 8.01
C TRP A 22 9.51 4.43 8.93
N ARG A 23 9.22 4.21 10.21
CA ARG A 23 9.03 5.28 11.20
C ARG A 23 10.27 6.17 11.31
N GLU A 24 11.46 5.57 11.34
CA GLU A 24 12.72 6.29 11.41
C GLU A 24 12.96 7.15 10.16
N ALA A 25 12.80 6.57 8.96
CA ALA A 25 13.02 7.28 7.71
C ALA A 25 12.10 8.51 7.55
N VAL A 26 10.81 8.37 7.88
CA VAL A 26 9.87 9.49 7.86
C VAL A 26 10.14 10.47 9.01
N GLY A 27 10.28 9.96 10.25
CA GLY A 27 10.43 10.80 11.44
C GLY A 27 11.71 11.64 11.46
N THR A 28 12.81 11.11 10.91
CA THR A 28 14.08 11.83 10.75
C THR A 28 14.15 12.68 9.48
N HIS A 29 13.10 12.67 8.66
CA HIS A 29 13.02 13.37 7.38
C HIS A 29 14.16 12.97 6.42
N ASN A 30 14.51 11.68 6.39
CA ASN A 30 15.59 11.17 5.54
C ASN A 30 15.15 11.05 4.08
N VAL A 31 15.23 12.16 3.33
CA VAL A 31 14.80 12.26 1.92
C VAL A 31 15.51 11.23 1.04
N ASP A 32 16.81 10.99 1.23
CA ASP A 32 17.58 10.08 0.39
C ASP A 32 17.13 8.63 0.56
N GLU A 33 16.89 8.20 1.80
CA GLU A 33 16.40 6.86 2.12
C GLU A 33 14.97 6.64 1.62
N LEU A 34 14.08 7.64 1.76
CA LEU A 34 12.73 7.58 1.20
C LEU A 34 12.78 7.53 -0.33
N GLN A 35 13.58 8.39 -0.96
CA GLN A 35 13.72 8.42 -2.41
C GLN A 35 14.26 7.10 -2.95
N GLN A 36 15.25 6.50 -2.27
CA GLN A 36 15.78 5.19 -2.60
C GLN A 36 14.76 4.08 -2.39
N GLY A 37 14.00 4.14 -1.30
CA GLY A 37 12.96 3.18 -0.96
C GLY A 37 11.88 3.05 -2.04
N PHE A 38 11.53 4.17 -2.67
CA PHE A 38 10.58 4.21 -3.78
C PHE A 38 11.23 4.18 -5.17
N ALA A 39 12.56 4.07 -5.29
CA ALA A 39 13.24 4.06 -6.58
C ALA A 39 13.08 2.71 -7.30
N GLN A 40 12.63 2.76 -8.55
CA GLN A 40 12.48 1.58 -9.39
C GLN A 40 12.80 1.89 -10.85
N GLY A 41 13.93 1.37 -11.37
CA GLY A 41 14.28 1.52 -12.78
C GLY A 41 14.42 2.98 -13.24
N GLY A 42 14.80 3.89 -12.33
CA GLY A 42 14.90 5.33 -12.59
C GLY A 42 13.58 6.10 -12.49
N GLN A 43 12.51 5.46 -12.02
CA GLN A 43 11.19 6.06 -11.80
C GLN A 43 10.73 5.83 -10.36
N ILE A 44 9.76 6.63 -9.92
CA ILE A 44 9.10 6.46 -8.64
C ILE A 44 8.13 5.28 -8.74
N LEU A 45 8.26 4.33 -7.82
CA LEU A 45 7.38 3.18 -7.64
C LEU A 45 5.92 3.65 -7.60
N SER A 46 5.07 3.05 -8.43
CA SER A 46 3.67 3.49 -8.57
C SER A 46 2.66 2.52 -7.98
N TYR A 47 3.08 1.27 -7.74
CA TYR A 47 2.27 0.25 -7.11
C TYR A 47 3.15 -0.89 -6.60
N VAL A 48 2.60 -1.67 -5.67
CA VAL A 48 3.10 -3.00 -5.31
C VAL A 48 2.08 -4.07 -5.65
N SER A 49 2.53 -5.32 -5.81
CA SER A 49 1.66 -6.44 -6.21
C SER A 49 1.68 -7.60 -5.22
N PHE A 50 0.51 -8.17 -5.00
CA PHE A 50 0.29 -9.39 -4.23
C PHE A 50 -0.31 -10.46 -5.12
N PRO A 51 0.36 -11.61 -5.28
CA PRO A 51 -0.20 -12.77 -5.97
C PRO A 51 -1.59 -13.13 -5.42
N ILE A 52 -2.53 -13.43 -6.30
CA ILE A 52 -3.92 -13.66 -5.87
C ILE A 52 -4.05 -14.82 -4.88
N ASN A 53 -3.19 -15.83 -4.97
CA ASN A 53 -3.17 -16.95 -4.01
C ASN A 53 -2.85 -16.53 -2.57
N GLN A 54 -2.05 -15.47 -2.38
CA GLN A 54 -1.77 -14.90 -1.06
C GLN A 54 -2.99 -14.14 -0.55
N ILE A 55 -3.62 -13.35 -1.42
CA ILE A 55 -4.82 -12.60 -1.08
C ILE A 55 -5.98 -13.53 -0.74
N THR A 56 -6.20 -14.59 -1.50
CA THR A 56 -7.20 -15.62 -1.19
C THR A 56 -6.98 -16.21 0.20
N LYS A 57 -5.73 -16.50 0.59
CA LYS A 57 -5.41 -17.00 1.94
C LYS A 57 -5.68 -15.95 3.02
N LEU A 58 -5.29 -14.69 2.79
CA LEU A 58 -5.53 -13.57 3.69
C LEU A 58 -7.04 -13.41 3.98
N ILE A 59 -7.86 -13.33 2.94
CA ILE A 59 -9.32 -13.11 3.09
C ILE A 59 -10.06 -14.36 3.55
N SER A 60 -9.46 -15.55 3.43
CA SER A 60 -10.01 -16.79 3.99
C SER A 60 -9.70 -16.98 5.49
N THR A 61 -9.06 -16.01 6.14
CA THR A 61 -8.77 -16.07 7.58
C THR A 61 -10.07 -16.05 8.38
N VAL A 62 -10.31 -17.11 9.15
CA VAL A 62 -11.53 -17.24 9.97
C VAL A 62 -11.57 -16.13 11.02
N GLY A 63 -12.69 -15.42 11.11
CA GLY A 63 -12.88 -14.33 12.08
C GLY A 63 -12.37 -12.96 11.62
N ILE A 64 -11.93 -12.83 10.36
CA ILE A 64 -11.50 -11.55 9.79
C ILE A 64 -12.62 -10.51 9.85
N HIS A 65 -12.28 -9.35 10.41
CA HIS A 65 -13.12 -8.15 10.37
C HIS A 65 -12.43 -7.00 9.64
N LYS A 66 -11.10 -6.96 9.70
CA LYS A 66 -10.30 -5.90 9.09
C LYS A 66 -9.11 -6.47 8.34
N VAL A 67 -8.70 -5.82 7.27
CA VAL A 67 -7.38 -5.97 6.65
C VAL A 67 -6.57 -4.73 6.99
N LYS A 68 -5.45 -4.90 7.68
CA LYS A 68 -4.49 -3.82 7.92
C LYS A 68 -3.39 -3.88 6.87
N ALA A 69 -3.10 -2.74 6.26
CA ALA A 69 -1.93 -2.50 5.42
C ALA A 69 -0.96 -1.61 6.19
N LYS A 70 0.21 -2.12 6.53
CA LYS A 70 1.27 -1.35 7.20
C LYS A 70 2.40 -1.05 6.22
N PHE A 71 3.01 0.11 6.40
CA PHE A 71 4.18 0.53 5.64
C PHE A 71 5.46 0.10 6.32
N GLY A 72 6.41 -0.33 5.50
CA GLY A 72 7.71 -0.78 5.97
C GLY A 72 8.78 -0.49 4.95
N LEU A 73 10.03 -0.48 5.40
CA LEU A 73 11.20 -0.57 4.56
C LEU A 73 11.80 -1.97 4.73
N ILE A 74 12.07 -2.68 3.64
CA ILE A 74 12.63 -4.04 3.68
C ILE A 74 13.90 -4.07 2.83
N PRO A 75 15.02 -4.61 3.36
CA PRO A 75 16.25 -4.71 2.60
C PRO A 75 16.10 -5.74 1.48
N ASP A 76 16.50 -5.37 0.27
CA ASP A 76 16.71 -6.30 -0.83
C ASP A 76 17.83 -7.29 -0.45
N ALA A 77 17.59 -8.57 -0.67
CA ALA A 77 18.49 -9.62 -0.21
C ALA A 77 19.85 -9.60 -0.94
N ALA A 78 19.92 -9.06 -2.15
CA ALA A 78 21.14 -9.03 -2.95
C ALA A 78 21.97 -7.77 -2.72
N THR A 79 21.32 -6.62 -2.53
CA THR A 79 21.96 -5.30 -2.48
C THR A 79 21.97 -4.68 -1.09
N GLY A 80 21.12 -5.16 -0.17
CA GLY A 80 20.91 -4.56 1.15
C GLY A 80 20.18 -3.22 1.12
N VAL A 81 19.82 -2.72 -0.07
CA VAL A 81 19.07 -1.47 -0.24
C VAL A 81 17.67 -1.64 0.32
N LEU A 82 17.23 -0.68 1.14
CA LEU A 82 15.88 -0.67 1.66
C LEU A 82 14.89 -0.29 0.56
N HIS A 83 13.80 -1.04 0.47
CA HIS A 83 12.70 -0.76 -0.45
C HIS A 83 11.38 -0.62 0.29
N PHE A 84 10.54 0.28 -0.20
CA PHE A 84 9.20 0.48 0.32
C PHE A 84 8.35 -0.78 0.13
N ALA A 85 7.71 -1.22 1.20
CA ALA A 85 6.87 -2.38 1.23
C ALA A 85 5.50 -2.05 1.84
N VAL A 86 4.48 -2.72 1.31
CA VAL A 86 3.17 -2.81 1.96
C VAL A 86 3.06 -4.20 2.55
N ILE A 87 2.69 -4.26 3.83
CA ILE A 87 2.53 -5.50 4.58
C ILE A 87 1.07 -5.64 4.99
N LEU A 88 0.40 -6.66 4.48
CA LEU A 88 -1.00 -6.96 4.72
C LEU A 88 -1.17 -8.03 5.81
N PHE A 89 -2.15 -7.85 6.69
CA PHE A 89 -2.59 -8.91 7.60
C PHE A 89 -4.05 -8.73 8.00
N ALA A 90 -4.71 -9.84 8.34
CA ALA A 90 -6.06 -9.89 8.84
C ALA A 90 -6.08 -9.62 10.34
N ALA A 91 -7.07 -8.86 10.78
CA ALA A 91 -7.36 -8.59 12.16
C ALA A 91 -8.82 -8.89 12.49
N ASP A 92 -9.08 -9.25 13.75
CA ASP A 92 -10.42 -9.44 14.29
C ASP A 92 -11.11 -8.10 14.62
N ILE A 93 -12.29 -8.18 15.25
CA ILE A 93 -13.09 -7.00 15.62
C ILE A 93 -12.39 -6.09 16.63
N GLU A 94 -11.54 -6.65 17.49
CA GLU A 94 -10.74 -5.92 18.49
C GLU A 94 -9.45 -5.36 17.89
N GLY A 95 -9.14 -5.73 16.64
CA GLY A 95 -7.95 -5.28 15.91
C GLY A 95 -6.71 -6.14 16.15
N ALA A 96 -6.86 -7.28 16.82
CA ALA A 96 -5.78 -8.24 17.04
C ALA A 96 -5.48 -9.02 15.75
N ARG A 97 -4.19 -9.24 15.45
CA ARG A 97 -3.76 -9.98 14.27
C ARG A 97 -4.15 -11.45 14.37
N ILE A 98 -4.78 -11.97 13.32
CA ILE A 98 -5.22 -13.38 13.23
C ILE A 98 -4.70 -14.12 11.98
N SER A 99 -3.88 -13.47 11.13
CA SER A 99 -3.19 -14.12 10.01
C SER A 99 -1.67 -13.97 10.07
N SER A 100 -0.97 -14.59 9.12
CA SER A 100 0.42 -14.25 8.77
C SER A 100 0.53 -12.80 8.24
N TYR A 101 1.76 -12.29 8.20
CA TYR A 101 2.10 -11.05 7.52
C TYR A 101 2.44 -11.34 6.06
N TYR A 102 1.63 -10.84 5.13
CA TYR A 102 1.85 -10.96 3.70
C TYR A 102 2.55 -9.71 3.21
N VAL A 103 3.74 -9.84 2.65
CA VAL A 103 4.48 -8.74 2.05
C VAL A 103 4.32 -8.79 0.54
N ASN A 104 4.32 -7.63 -0.11
CA ASN A 104 4.27 -7.57 -1.57
C ASN A 104 5.34 -8.46 -2.20
N ALA A 105 4.98 -9.14 -3.29
CA ALA A 105 5.93 -9.99 -3.98
C ALA A 105 7.12 -9.15 -4.47
N SER A 106 8.31 -9.76 -4.53
CA SER A 106 9.55 -9.20 -5.08
C SER A 106 9.45 -8.81 -6.57
N TYR A 107 8.26 -8.94 -7.17
CA TYR A 107 7.90 -8.23 -8.38
C TYR A 107 7.77 -6.74 -8.06
N TRP A 108 8.92 -6.08 -7.92
CA TRP A 108 9.11 -4.68 -8.28
C TRP A 108 8.83 -4.59 -9.80
N GLY A 109 7.56 -4.73 -10.17
CA GLY A 109 7.11 -4.80 -11.56
C GLY A 109 7.26 -3.43 -12.20
N GLY A 110 8.05 -3.35 -13.26
CA GLY A 110 8.39 -2.11 -13.96
C GLY A 110 7.17 -1.24 -14.29
N SER A 111 7.45 0.02 -14.62
CA SER A 111 6.46 1.04 -14.97
C SER A 111 5.46 0.57 -16.01
N SER A 112 4.39 -0.06 -15.53
CA SER A 112 3.19 -0.19 -16.31
C SER A 112 2.59 1.22 -16.35
N PRO A 113 2.37 1.81 -17.53
CA PRO A 113 1.72 3.10 -17.62
C PRO A 113 0.40 3.02 -16.85
N VAL A 114 0.07 4.06 -16.07
CA VAL A 114 -1.28 4.20 -15.48
C VAL A 114 -2.24 4.06 -16.64
N ARG A 115 -3.00 2.98 -16.64
CA ARG A 115 -3.97 2.77 -17.70
C ARG A 115 -5.17 3.65 -17.35
N PRO A 116 -5.69 4.44 -18.30
CA PRO A 116 -6.92 5.17 -18.08
C PRO A 116 -7.99 4.21 -17.59
N LEU A 117 -8.63 4.57 -16.49
CA LEU A 117 -9.74 3.78 -15.96
C LEU A 117 -10.87 3.64 -16.96
N PRO A 118 -11.42 2.43 -17.15
CA PRO A 118 -12.62 2.28 -17.96
C PRO A 118 -13.78 3.10 -17.37
N ASN A 119 -14.35 3.94 -18.23
CA ASN A 119 -15.55 4.78 -18.12
C ASN A 119 -16.29 4.86 -16.76
N ALA A 120 -16.30 6.08 -16.22
CA ALA A 120 -17.46 6.81 -15.68
C ALA A 120 -18.21 6.23 -14.46
N LYS A 121 -17.59 6.33 -13.28
CA LYS A 121 -18.28 6.67 -12.02
C LYS A 121 -17.40 7.65 -11.25
N VAL A 122 -18.00 8.60 -10.51
CA VAL A 122 -17.28 9.63 -9.72
C VAL A 122 -16.09 9.08 -8.90
N PRO A 123 -16.17 7.88 -8.28
CA PRO A 123 -15.02 7.29 -7.59
C PRO A 123 -13.81 7.01 -8.50
N ASN A 124 -14.03 6.63 -9.76
CA ASN A 124 -12.94 6.33 -10.70
C ASN A 124 -12.23 7.61 -11.14
N SER A 125 -12.96 8.70 -11.43
CA SER A 125 -12.32 9.97 -11.79
C SER A 125 -11.50 10.55 -10.63
N LEU A 126 -11.95 10.36 -9.39
CA LEU A 126 -11.22 10.82 -8.21
C LEU A 126 -9.96 9.97 -7.97
N ALA A 127 -10.08 8.64 -8.07
CA ALA A 127 -8.92 7.75 -8.00
C ALA A 127 -7.89 8.08 -9.08
N GLN A 128 -8.32 8.37 -10.31
CA GLN A 128 -7.42 8.78 -11.39
C GLN A 128 -6.63 10.05 -11.03
N VAL A 129 -7.29 11.07 -10.45
CA VAL A 129 -6.61 12.29 -10.00
C VAL A 129 -5.54 11.99 -8.97
N TRP A 130 -5.81 11.10 -8.01
CA TRP A 130 -4.79 10.73 -7.02
C TRP A 130 -3.61 9.99 -7.65
N LEU A 131 -3.88 9.07 -8.57
CA LEU A 131 -2.83 8.35 -9.30
C LEU A 131 -1.99 9.29 -10.17
N ASP A 132 -2.63 10.25 -10.85
CA ASP A 132 -1.94 11.26 -11.66
C ASP A 132 -1.08 12.18 -10.79
N ASN A 133 -1.58 12.60 -9.63
CA ASN A 133 -0.81 13.40 -8.67
C ASN A 133 0.44 12.68 -8.18
N TRP A 134 0.33 11.37 -7.87
CA TRP A 134 1.49 10.57 -7.49
C TRP A 134 2.48 10.40 -8.65
N HIS A 135 1.98 10.10 -9.85
CA HIS A 135 2.83 9.96 -11.04
C HIS A 135 3.54 11.25 -11.47
N GLY A 136 2.97 12.40 -11.13
CA GLY A 136 3.57 13.71 -11.36
C GLY A 136 4.71 14.07 -10.40
N LEU A 137 4.96 13.25 -9.36
CA LEU A 137 6.06 13.50 -8.43
C LEU A 137 7.42 13.32 -9.13
N THR A 138 8.33 14.24 -8.82
CA THR A 138 9.75 14.14 -9.18
C THR A 138 10.62 13.76 -8.00
N GLN A 139 10.11 13.96 -6.77
CA GLN A 139 10.79 13.69 -5.52
C GLN A 139 9.79 13.12 -4.49
N ILE A 140 10.30 12.26 -3.61
CA ILE A 140 9.57 11.74 -2.46
C ILE A 140 9.94 12.56 -1.22
N GLU A 141 9.00 13.36 -0.73
CA GLU A 141 9.17 14.18 0.47
C GLU A 141 8.53 13.51 1.70
N PRO A 142 9.10 13.68 2.92
CA PRO A 142 8.56 13.10 4.15
C PRO A 142 7.12 13.52 4.45
N ASN A 143 6.76 14.77 4.15
CA ASN A 143 5.42 15.34 4.37
C ASN A 143 4.30 14.54 3.67
N LEU A 144 4.60 13.83 2.58
CA LEU A 144 3.64 12.97 1.87
C LEU A 144 3.19 11.80 2.75
N PHE A 145 3.95 11.48 3.79
CA PHE A 145 3.72 10.39 4.72
C PHE A 145 3.43 10.90 6.12
N GLU A 146 2.94 12.14 6.26
CA GLU A 146 2.53 12.68 7.54
C GLU A 146 1.02 12.94 7.54
N VAL A 147 0.37 12.54 8.63
CA VAL A 147 -1.04 12.83 8.91
C VAL A 147 -1.15 13.31 10.34
N TYR A 148 -1.78 14.48 10.54
CA TYR A 148 -1.91 15.11 11.86
C TYR A 148 -0.58 15.27 12.63
N ASN A 149 0.50 15.61 11.93
CA ASN A 149 1.88 15.71 12.45
C ASN A 149 2.42 14.39 13.02
N THR A 150 1.96 13.26 12.50
CA THR A 150 2.46 11.92 12.85
C THR A 150 2.77 11.14 11.58
N THR A 151 3.75 10.24 11.65
CA THR A 151 4.07 9.32 10.57
C THR A 151 2.84 8.48 10.21
N LEU A 152 2.48 8.50 8.93
CA LEU A 152 1.51 7.61 8.34
C LEU A 152 2.09 6.19 8.33
N GLU A 153 1.57 5.32 9.18
CA GLU A 153 2.04 3.93 9.29
C GLU A 153 1.34 2.96 8.34
N GLY A 154 0.31 3.43 7.62
CA GLY A 154 -0.50 2.62 6.72
C GLY A 154 -1.99 2.85 6.92
N TYR A 155 -2.80 1.86 6.54
CA TYR A 155 -4.25 1.96 6.42
C TYR A 155 -4.96 0.74 6.97
N THR A 156 -6.20 0.94 7.41
CA THR A 156 -7.10 -0.16 7.79
C THR A 156 -8.31 -0.17 6.86
N PHE A 157 -8.68 -1.36 6.40
CA PHE A 157 -9.84 -1.61 5.56
C PHE A 157 -10.79 -2.53 6.31
N ASP A 158 -12.10 -2.25 6.23
CA ASP A 158 -13.10 -3.24 6.60
C ASP A 158 -13.00 -4.43 5.64
N ALA A 159 -13.06 -5.65 6.19
CA ALA A 159 -12.86 -6.86 5.40
C ALA A 159 -13.90 -7.00 4.30
N GLU A 160 -15.15 -6.65 4.57
CA GLU A 160 -16.23 -6.71 3.56
C GLU A 160 -15.92 -5.81 2.36
N ASP A 161 -15.49 -4.58 2.60
CA ASP A 161 -15.15 -3.66 1.51
C ASP A 161 -13.84 -4.04 0.81
N PHE A 162 -12.86 -4.60 1.53
CA PHE A 162 -11.64 -5.13 0.94
C PHE A 162 -11.93 -6.33 0.01
N ILE A 163 -12.90 -7.18 0.38
CA ILE A 163 -13.25 -8.40 -0.36
C ILE A 163 -14.23 -8.11 -1.51
N ARG A 164 -15.05 -7.05 -1.40
CA ARG A 164 -16.05 -6.69 -2.41
C ARG A 164 -15.56 -6.73 -3.87
N PRO A 165 -14.34 -6.26 -4.21
CA PRO A 165 -13.83 -6.30 -5.57
C PRO A 165 -13.66 -7.73 -6.11
N PHE A 166 -13.47 -8.73 -5.24
CA PHE A 166 -13.16 -10.09 -5.64
C PHE A 166 -14.40 -10.93 -6.02
N PHE A 167 -15.62 -10.51 -5.64
CA PHE A 167 -16.82 -11.34 -5.82
C PHE A 167 -17.28 -11.53 -7.26
N ASN A 168 -16.93 -10.63 -8.18
CA ASN A 168 -17.41 -10.67 -9.57
C ASN A 168 -16.38 -11.19 -10.58
N LEU A 169 -15.22 -11.63 -10.11
CA LEU A 169 -14.06 -11.84 -10.97
C LEU A 169 -13.79 -13.33 -11.25
N GLN A 170 -13.57 -13.65 -12.53
CA GLN A 170 -12.93 -14.91 -12.91
C GLN A 170 -11.44 -14.81 -12.61
N VAL A 171 -11.08 -15.20 -11.39
CA VAL A 171 -9.69 -15.22 -10.94
C VAL A 171 -8.94 -16.36 -11.62
N SER A 172 -7.87 -16.02 -12.34
CA SER A 172 -6.85 -16.98 -12.79
C SER A 172 -5.64 -16.97 -11.85
N ASP A 173 -4.83 -18.03 -11.86
CA ASP A 173 -3.57 -18.10 -11.09
C ASP A 173 -2.56 -17.00 -11.45
N GLN A 174 -2.74 -16.33 -12.59
CA GLN A 174 -1.92 -15.19 -13.02
C GLN A 174 -2.45 -13.84 -12.55
N SER A 175 -3.52 -13.83 -11.76
CA SER A 175 -4.08 -12.59 -11.22
C SER A 175 -3.28 -12.12 -10.00
N ALA A 176 -3.32 -10.81 -9.76
CA ALA A 176 -2.69 -10.18 -8.61
C ALA A 176 -3.54 -9.02 -8.11
N LEU A 177 -3.53 -8.76 -6.80
CA LEU A 177 -3.95 -7.48 -6.26
C LEU A 177 -2.81 -6.49 -6.44
N ARG A 178 -3.06 -5.42 -7.18
CA ARG A 178 -2.19 -4.24 -7.22
C ARG A 178 -2.66 -3.23 -6.21
N VAL A 179 -1.73 -2.76 -5.39
CA VAL A 179 -1.93 -1.64 -4.48
C VAL A 179 -1.19 -0.46 -5.09
N TYR A 180 -1.94 0.39 -5.78
CA TYR A 180 -1.41 1.60 -6.38
C TYR A 180 -1.28 2.71 -5.34
N PHE A 181 -0.31 3.59 -5.57
CA PHE A 181 -0.08 4.76 -4.75
C PHE A 181 -0.77 5.96 -5.39
N GLY A 182 -1.73 6.52 -4.67
CA GLY A 182 -2.36 7.78 -5.00
C GLY A 182 -1.82 8.88 -4.10
N LEU A 183 -1.99 10.13 -4.51
CA LEU A 183 -1.70 11.28 -3.68
C LEU A 183 -2.96 12.13 -3.50
N HIS A 184 -3.52 12.07 -2.29
CA HIS A 184 -4.63 12.93 -1.89
C HIS A 184 -4.10 14.35 -1.76
N GLN A 185 -4.88 15.31 -2.28
CA GLN A 185 -4.63 16.73 -2.12
C GLN A 185 -5.87 17.32 -1.45
N TYR A 186 -5.68 17.96 -0.30
CA TYR A 186 -6.77 18.49 0.53
C TYR A 186 -6.30 19.69 1.33
N TYR A 187 -7.24 20.47 1.87
CA TYR A 187 -6.93 21.56 2.79
C TYR A 187 -6.94 21.03 4.23
N GLN A 188 -5.83 21.22 4.93
CA GLN A 188 -5.72 20.96 6.36
C GLN A 188 -5.79 22.28 7.12
N SER A 189 -6.73 22.35 8.07
CA SER A 189 -6.82 23.50 8.98
C SER A 189 -5.69 23.46 10.01
N GLY A 190 -4.98 24.57 10.15
CA GLY A 190 -3.93 24.75 11.14
C GLY A 190 -4.04 26.09 11.89
N PRO A 191 -3.18 26.33 12.90
CA PRO A 191 -3.19 27.56 13.69
C PRO A 191 -3.00 28.84 12.86
N SER A 192 -2.33 28.73 11.70
CA SER A 192 -2.03 29.83 10.78
C SER A 192 -3.04 29.98 9.64
N GLY A 193 -4.12 29.18 9.65
CA GLY A 193 -5.12 29.11 8.58
C GLY A 193 -5.12 27.75 7.86
N ASP A 194 -5.91 27.66 6.80
CA ASP A 194 -5.98 26.47 5.96
C ASP A 194 -4.78 26.44 5.01
N ALA A 195 -4.09 25.30 4.95
CA ALA A 195 -3.01 25.04 4.03
C ALA A 195 -3.34 23.84 3.16
N GLU A 196 -3.02 23.91 1.87
CA GLU A 196 -3.08 22.73 1.02
C GLU A 196 -1.97 21.76 1.43
N THR A 197 -2.36 20.51 1.64
CA THR A 197 -1.46 19.42 2.01
C THR A 197 -1.69 18.22 1.11
N ARG A 198 -0.75 17.29 1.15
CA ARG A 198 -0.78 16.06 0.39
C ARG A 198 -0.42 14.88 1.27
N THR A 199 -1.13 13.77 1.07
CA THR A 199 -0.85 12.54 1.79
C THR A 199 -0.95 11.38 0.80
N LEU A 200 -0.03 10.43 0.90
CA LEU A 200 -0.10 9.14 0.22
C LEU A 200 -1.49 8.53 0.45
N GLY A 201 -2.00 7.80 -0.52
CA GLY A 201 -3.23 7.02 -0.45
C GLY A 201 -3.01 5.67 -1.12
N LEU A 202 -3.84 4.69 -0.77
CA LEU A 202 -3.78 3.35 -1.35
C LEU A 202 -5.01 3.09 -2.21
N VAL A 203 -4.76 2.76 -3.47
CA VAL A 203 -5.80 2.43 -4.43
C VAL A 203 -5.70 0.96 -4.81
N LEU A 204 -6.72 0.18 -4.44
CA LEU A 204 -6.73 -1.26 -4.65
C LEU A 204 -7.32 -1.61 -6.03
N GLN A 205 -6.64 -2.51 -6.77
CA GLN A 205 -7.11 -3.02 -8.06
C GLN A 205 -6.76 -4.49 -8.26
N LEU A 206 -7.74 -5.31 -8.64
CA LEU A 206 -7.41 -6.62 -9.17
C LEU A 206 -6.89 -6.50 -10.61
N TYR A 207 -5.73 -7.07 -10.86
CA TYR A 207 -5.10 -7.16 -12.17
C TYR A 207 -5.10 -8.61 -12.65
N SER A 208 -5.53 -8.82 -13.90
CA SER A 208 -5.38 -10.09 -14.61
C SER A 208 -4.95 -9.82 -16.05
N VAL A 209 -4.02 -10.62 -16.57
CA VAL A 209 -3.49 -10.44 -17.92
C VAL A 209 -4.61 -10.70 -18.94
N GLY A 210 -4.82 -9.75 -19.86
CA GLY A 210 -5.82 -9.89 -20.93
C GLY A 210 -7.27 -9.59 -20.52
N GLN A 211 -7.53 -9.18 -19.27
CA GLN A 211 -8.85 -8.75 -18.81
C GLN A 211 -8.89 -7.22 -18.62
N PRO A 212 -10.03 -6.56 -18.87
CA PRO A 212 -10.21 -5.16 -18.51
C PRO A 212 -10.06 -5.00 -16.99
N SER A 213 -9.31 -4.00 -16.59
CA SER A 213 -9.04 -3.72 -15.18
C SER A 213 -10.31 -3.21 -14.50
N GLU A 214 -10.72 -3.86 -13.41
CA GLU A 214 -11.92 -3.53 -12.65
C GLU A 214 -11.71 -2.33 -11.70
N PRO A 215 -12.81 -1.70 -11.21
CA PRO A 215 -12.75 -0.37 -10.62
C PRO A 215 -11.86 -0.28 -9.38
N TYR A 216 -11.31 0.90 -9.18
CA TYR A 216 -10.49 1.24 -8.03
C TYR A 216 -11.35 1.41 -6.78
N PHE A 217 -10.83 0.92 -5.65
CA PHE A 217 -11.41 1.15 -4.35
C PHE A 217 -10.40 1.89 -3.49
N ASP A 218 -10.77 3.09 -3.08
CA ASP A 218 -10.15 3.77 -1.96
C ASP A 218 -11.25 4.06 -0.95
N ILE A 219 -11.12 3.39 0.19
CA ILE A 219 -11.90 3.62 1.40
C ILE A 219 -10.95 3.68 2.60
N SER A 220 -9.71 4.07 2.33
CA SER A 220 -8.61 3.88 3.26
C SER A 220 -8.73 4.89 4.40
N MET A 221 -8.92 4.40 5.63
CA MET A 221 -8.78 5.22 6.83
C MET A 221 -7.33 5.11 7.29
N PRO A 222 -6.57 6.21 7.36
CA PRO A 222 -5.21 6.19 7.90
C PRO A 222 -5.20 5.48 9.26
N CYS A 223 -4.22 4.62 9.49
CA CYS A 223 -4.10 3.93 10.76
C CYS A 223 -3.84 4.94 11.88
N PRO A 224 -4.69 5.04 12.93
CA PRO A 224 -4.35 5.85 14.09
C PRO A 224 -3.09 5.32 14.80
N LYS A 225 -2.45 6.18 15.60
CA LYS A 225 -1.19 5.91 16.33
C LYS A 225 -1.20 4.65 17.22
N THR A 226 -2.37 4.12 17.56
CA THR A 226 -2.53 2.91 18.40
C THR A 226 -3.02 1.68 17.61
N CYS A 227 -2.77 1.66 16.30
CA CYS A 227 -2.87 0.45 15.51
C CYS A 227 -1.81 -0.58 15.87
#